data_AF-A0A930EWR9-F1
#
_entry.id   AF-A0A930EWR9-F1
#
_cell.length_a   1.000
_cell.length_b   1.000
_cell.length_c   1.000
_cell.angle_alpha   90.00
_cell.angle_beta   90.00
_cell.angle_gamma   90.00
#
_symmetry.space_group_name_H-M   'P 1'
#
loop_
_entity.id
_entity.type
_entity.pdbx_description
1 polymer ?
#
loop_
_entity_poly.entity_id
_entity_poly.type
_entity_poly.pdbx_seq_one_letter_code
_entity_poly.pdbx_strand_id
1 'polypeptide(L)' 'MTVEKKTNYGSISVSEEAVASLAGGVITESYGVVGMASKQILKDGWAELLKKENYTKGVVVRNGKAGLEIDLY' A
#
# COMPACT_ATOMS: atom_id res chain seq x y z
N MET A 1 1.73 6.24 -10.04
CA MET A 1 2.63 7.30 -9.52
C MET A 1 1.75 8.32 -8.84
N THR A 2 1.92 8.54 -7.54
CA THR A 2 0.95 9.28 -6.72
C THR A 2 1.39 10.68 -6.34
N VAL A 3 2.69 10.93 -6.20
CA VAL A 3 3.23 12.24 -5.85
C VAL A 3 4.47 12.55 -6.67
N GLU A 4 4.52 13.73 -7.30
CA GLU A 4 5.73 14.28 -7.92
C GLU A 4 6.03 15.65 -7.31
N LYS A 5 7.29 15.90 -6.94
CA LYS A 5 7.77 17.18 -6.43
C LYS A 5 9.07 17.57 -7.09
N LYS A 6 9.07 18.68 -7.82
CA LYS A 6 10.29 19.29 -8.37
C LYS A 6 10.92 20.23 -7.35
N THR A 7 12.24 20.15 -7.23
CA THR A 7 13.07 20.97 -6.34
C THR A 7 14.24 21.54 -7.13
N ASN A 8 14.99 22.48 -6.53
CA ASN A 8 16.22 23.01 -7.12
C ASN A 8 17.32 21.95 -7.32
N TYR A 9 17.16 20.76 -6.72
CA TYR A 9 18.11 19.65 -6.79
C TYR A 9 17.65 18.50 -7.70
N GLY A 10 16.46 18.60 -8.32
CA GLY A 10 15.89 17.54 -9.16
C GLY A 10 14.43 17.23 -8.85
N SER A 11 13.92 16.14 -9.43
CA SER A 11 12.54 15.67 -9.22
C SER A 11 12.49 14.50 -8.25
N ILE A 12 11.49 14.50 -7.37
CA ILE A 12 11.16 13.41 -6.46
C ILE A 12 9.83 12.84 -6.92
N SER A 13 9.80 11.54 -7.18
CA SER A 13 8.56 10.82 -7.52
C SER A 13 8.34 9.71 -6.51
N VAL A 14 7.13 9.66 -5.93
CA VAL A 14 6.70 8.60 -5.02
C VAL A 14 5.65 7.75 -5.72
N SER A 15 5.90 6.44 -5.78
CA SER A 15 4.99 5.48 -6.39
C SER A 15 3.89 5.04 -5.42
N GLU A 16 2.82 4.46 -5.96
CA GLU A 16 1.72 3.92 -5.16
C GLU A 16 2.18 2.75 -4.30
N GLU A 17 3.04 1.91 -4.88
CA GLU A 17 3.62 0.74 -4.24
C GLU A 17 4.50 1.14 -3.05
N ALA A 18 5.26 2.23 -3.16
CA ALA A 18 6.07 2.76 -2.07
C ALA A 18 5.20 3.20 -0.89
N VAL A 19 4.08 3.89 -1.16
CA VAL A 19 3.13 4.29 -0.11
C VAL A 19 2.41 3.07 0.48
N ALA A 20 1.97 2.14 -0.36
CA ALA A 20 1.27 0.94 0.07
C ALA A 20 2.14 0.07 0.98
N SER A 21 3.44 -0.06 0.65
CA SER A 21 4.42 -0.80 1.44
C SER A 21 4.64 -0.15 2.80
N LEU A 22 4.82 1.18 2.82
CA LEU A 22 4.99 1.94 4.06
C LEU A 22 3.76 1.82 4.97
N ALA A 23 2.57 2.06 4.43
CA ALA A 23 1.33 1.98 5.18
C ALA A 23 1.14 0.56 5.75
N GLY A 24 1.31 -0.47 4.91
CA GLY A 24 1.19 -1.85 5.32
C GLY A 24 2.11 -2.23 6.48
N GLY A 25 3.37 -1.81 6.44
CA GLY A 25 4.31 -2.01 7.55
C GLY A 25 3.85 -1.34 8.85
N VAL A 26 3.51 -0.05 8.80
CA VAL A 26 3.09 0.73 9.98
C VAL A 26 1.82 0.16 10.62
N ILE A 27 0.87 -0.29 9.80
CA ILE A 27 -0.42 -0.80 10.29
C ILE A 27 -0.26 -2.16 10.96
N THR A 28 0.63 -3.03 10.46
CA THR A 28 0.90 -4.33 11.12
C THR A 28 1.50 -4.19 12.51
N GLU A 29 2.11 -3.05 12.83
CA GLU A 29 2.63 -2.73 14.16
C GLU A 29 1.58 -2.04 15.06
N SER A 30 0.42 -1.69 14.52
CA SER A 30 -0.62 -0.99 15.26
C SER A 30 -1.41 -1.94 16.16
N TYR A 31 -1.68 -1.50 17.39
CA TYR A 31 -2.42 -2.30 18.38
C TYR A 31 -3.79 -2.74 17.85
N GLY A 32 -4.10 -4.02 18.00
CA GLY A 32 -5.38 -4.61 17.58
C GLY A 32 -5.42 -5.05 16.11
N VAL A 33 -4.40 -4.76 15.30
CA VAL A 33 -4.25 -5.32 13.96
C VAL A 33 -3.55 -6.67 14.06
N VAL A 34 -4.21 -7.72 13.55
CA VAL A 34 -3.69 -9.10 13.59
C VAL A 34 -3.29 -9.63 12.20
N GLY A 35 -3.58 -8.85 11.15
CA GLY A 35 -3.31 -9.17 9.75
C GLY A 35 -4.11 -8.25 8.82
N MET A 36 -3.76 -8.26 7.53
CA MET A 36 -4.45 -7.51 6.46
C MET A 36 -4.98 -8.48 5.40
N ALA A 37 -6.18 -8.22 4.88
CA ALA A 37 -6.84 -9.06 3.89
C ALA A 37 -6.63 -8.55 2.45
N SER A 38 -6.12 -9.40 1.56
CA SER A 38 -6.00 -9.03 0.15
C SER A 38 -7.38 -8.89 -0.51
N LYS A 39 -7.63 -7.74 -1.17
CA LYS A 39 -8.83 -7.58 -2.02
C LYS A 39 -8.80 -8.40 -3.32
N GLN A 40 -7.64 -8.93 -3.72
CA GLN A 40 -7.48 -9.69 -4.97
C GLN A 40 -7.63 -11.22 -4.81
N ILE A 41 -8.08 -11.69 -3.64
CA ILE A 41 -8.27 -13.13 -3.29
C ILE A 41 -9.01 -13.93 -4.38
N LEU A 42 -9.90 -13.32 -5.16
CA LEU A 42 -10.68 -14.01 -6.20
C LEU A 42 -9.91 -14.30 -7.49
N LYS A 43 -8.78 -13.62 -7.76
CA LYS A 43 -7.93 -13.87 -8.95
C LYS A 43 -6.68 -14.69 -8.62
N ASP A 44 -6.18 -14.56 -7.41
CA ASP A 44 -4.88 -15.09 -7.02
C ASP A 44 -5.09 -16.31 -6.12
N GLY A 45 -5.09 -17.50 -6.72
CA GLY A 45 -5.36 -18.77 -6.02
C GLY A 45 -4.35 -19.12 -4.91
N TRP A 46 -4.47 -20.33 -4.38
CA TRP A 46 -3.70 -20.91 -3.27
C TRP A 46 -2.16 -20.66 -3.29
N ALA A 47 -1.58 -20.42 -4.46
CA ALA A 47 -0.16 -20.09 -4.64
C ALA A 47 0.25 -18.75 -3.98
N GLU A 48 -0.67 -17.79 -3.86
CA GLU A 48 -0.38 -16.48 -3.26
C GLU A 48 -0.49 -16.47 -1.73
N LEU A 49 -1.25 -17.41 -1.16
CA LEU A 49 -1.36 -17.63 0.29
C LEU A 49 -0.04 -18.20 0.88
N LEU A 50 0.70 -18.95 0.06
CA LEU A 50 2.01 -19.52 0.40
C LEU A 50 3.17 -18.52 0.24
N LYS A 51 2.98 -17.43 -0.52
CA LYS A 51 3.94 -16.33 -0.63
C LYS A 51 3.80 -15.40 0.57
N LYS A 52 4.44 -15.85 1.64
CA LYS A 52 4.86 -15.10 2.82
C LYS A 52 5.34 -13.70 2.43
N GLU A 53 4.79 -12.69 3.11
CA GLU A 53 5.25 -11.29 3.20
C GLU A 53 4.99 -10.36 2.00
N ASN A 54 3.74 -10.21 1.57
CA ASN A 54 3.34 -8.98 0.86
C ASN A 54 2.61 -8.04 1.81
N TYR A 55 3.36 -7.16 2.48
CA TYR A 55 2.82 -6.09 3.34
C TYR A 55 1.90 -5.12 2.59
N THR A 56 1.92 -5.11 1.26
CA THR A 56 1.01 -4.31 0.42
C THR A 56 -0.38 -4.92 0.28
N LYS A 57 -0.59 -6.19 0.65
CA LYS A 57 -1.90 -6.86 0.54
C LYS A 57 -2.89 -6.21 1.51
N GLY A 58 -4.00 -5.72 0.98
CA GLY A 58 -5.03 -5.03 1.76
C GLY A 58 -4.86 -3.52 1.86
N VAL A 59 -3.82 -2.94 1.25
CA VAL A 59 -3.65 -1.48 1.17
C VAL A 59 -4.01 -1.00 -0.23
N VAL A 60 -5.01 -0.12 -0.33
CA VAL A 60 -5.42 0.51 -1.59
C VAL A 60 -5.12 2.00 -1.51
N VAL A 61 -4.17 2.46 -2.34
CA VAL A 61 -3.78 3.87 -2.43
C VAL A 61 -4.44 4.49 -3.65
N ARG A 62 -5.12 5.63 -3.48
CA ARG A 62 -5.76 6.37 -4.56
C ARG A 62 -5.52 7.86 -4.41
N ASN A 63 -5.52 8.58 -5.53
CA ASN A 63 -5.46 10.03 -5.52
C ASN A 63 -6.89 10.59 -5.52
N GLY A 64 -7.32 11.11 -4.36
CA GLY A 64 -8.63 11.69 -4.14
C GLY A 64 -8.67 13.19 -4.36
N LYS A 65 -9.85 13.80 -4.20
CA LYS A 65 -10.03 15.26 -4.40
C LYS A 65 -9.31 16.11 -3.34
N ALA A 66 -9.13 15.57 -2.14
CA ALA A 66 -8.54 16.27 -1.00
C ALA A 66 -7.10 15.83 -0.67
N GLY A 67 -6.53 14.95 -1.48
CA GLY A 67 -5.21 14.36 -1.24
C GLY A 67 -5.22 12.85 -1.43
N LEU A 68 -4.22 12.20 -0.86
CA LEU A 68 -4.07 10.75 -0.96
C LEU A 68 -5.08 10.04 -0.05
N GLU A 69 -5.89 9.15 -0.63
CA GLU A 69 -6.82 8.29 0.09
C GLU A 69 -6.20 6.89 0.22
N ILE A 70 -6.16 6.36 1.44
CA ILE A 70 -5.58 5.06 1.76
C ILE A 70 -6.66 4.22 2.45
N ASP A 71 -7.15 3.20 1.77
CA ASP A 71 -8.04 2.21 2.37
C ASP A 71 -7.24 1.00 2.85
N LEU A 72 -7.63 0.47 4.01
CA LEU A 72 -6.98 -0.65 4.69
C LEU A 72 -8.00 -1.76 4.91
N TYR A 73 -7.63 -2.99 4.58
CA TYR A 73 -8.47 -4.19 4.64
C TYR A 73 -7.77 -5.34 5.35
#